data_AF-A0A6G3PI78-F1
#
_entry.id   AF-A0A6G3PI78-F1
#
_cell.length_a   1.000
_cell.length_b   1.000
_cell.length_c   1.000
_cell.angle_alpha   90.00
_cell.angle_beta   90.00
_cell.angle_gamma   90.00
#
_symmetry.space_group_name_H-M   'P 1'
#
loop_
_entity.id
_entity.type
_entity.pdbx_description
1 polymer ?
#
loop_
_entity_poly.entity_id
_entity_poly.type
_entity_poly.pdbx_seq_one_letter_code
_entity_poly.pdbx_strand_id
1 'polypeptide(L)'
;MSVLVNVIVMLGMLVVVPAGLRLTELRELDRIRRLWPLFAVPGAIALWLPRGGPATALACCYALGTVLLALYAPRRAARGRDLGPAGIALLTALVTPAVAATALVAERSGHQLFGFDLGILALTVPHFHFAGFAAALIAGLVCRVSDGPAGRFAALSVPLGTLLVLAGYFIGDWAELVGAVVLTAGMWTVGLLTWRLGHAAGRDRTTRYLLLASAAVLVATMLLALSWAVGEATGLPHPSLTWMAATHGLGNALGFALCSLLAWRRLRTRTPARTEALAGPRTLTEGRTA
;
A
#
# COMPACT_ATOMS: atom_id res chain seq x y z
N MET A 1 12.94 4.34 18.98
CA MET A 1 12.08 4.58 17.80
C MET A 1 12.72 4.10 16.50
N SER A 2 13.99 4.42 16.21
CA SER A 2 14.65 4.15 14.92
C SER A 2 14.63 2.69 14.47
N VAL A 3 14.97 1.73 15.33
CA VAL A 3 15.05 0.30 14.94
C VAL A 3 13.70 -0.24 14.46
N LEU A 4 12.62 0.01 15.22
CA LEU A 4 11.28 -0.44 14.85
C LEU A 4 10.83 0.19 13.52
N VAL A 5 11.01 1.50 13.37
CA VAL A 5 10.67 2.22 12.13
C VAL A 5 11.49 1.67 10.95
N ASN A 6 12.79 1.44 11.13
CA ASN A 6 13.64 0.84 10.11
C ASN A 6 13.14 -0.53 9.66
N VAL A 7 12.77 -1.41 10.60
CA VAL A 7 12.21 -2.74 10.28
C VAL A 7 10.89 -2.63 9.52
N ILE A 8 10.01 -1.70 9.93
CA ILE A 8 8.74 -1.45 9.24
C ILE A 8 8.98 -0.92 7.81
N VAL A 9 9.95 -0.02 7.62
CA VAL A 9 10.35 0.47 6.30
C VAL A 9 10.90 -0.65 5.43
N MET A 10 11.79 -1.49 5.98
CA MET A 10 12.33 -2.65 5.27
C MET A 10 11.23 -3.62 4.83
N LEU A 11 10.23 -3.87 5.68
CA LEU A 11 9.07 -4.67 5.31
C LEU A 11 8.32 -4.05 4.12
N GLY A 12 8.13 -2.72 4.15
CA GLY A 12 7.60 -1.94 3.03
C GLY A 12 8.36 -2.18 1.72
N MET A 13 9.67 -1.94 1.76
CA MET A 13 10.57 -2.00 0.59
C MET A 13 10.75 -3.42 0.05
N LEU A 14 11.05 -4.39 0.93
CA LEU A 14 11.51 -5.72 0.55
C LEU A 14 10.37 -6.72 0.35
N VAL A 15 9.21 -6.49 0.98
CA VAL A 15 8.10 -7.45 0.97
C VAL A 15 6.84 -6.84 0.37
N VAL A 16 6.34 -5.74 0.92
CA VAL A 16 5.03 -5.19 0.58
C VAL A 16 4.98 -4.69 -0.85
N VAL A 17 5.94 -3.85 -1.26
CA VAL A 17 5.99 -3.34 -2.64
C VAL A 17 6.11 -4.47 -3.66
N PRO A 18 7.11 -5.36 -3.62
CA PRO A 18 7.25 -6.39 -4.65
C PRO A 18 6.10 -7.42 -4.63
N ALA A 19 5.54 -7.74 -3.47
CA ALA A 19 4.35 -8.60 -3.37
C ALA A 19 3.11 -7.92 -3.96
N GLY A 20 2.91 -6.63 -3.68
CA GLY A 20 1.82 -5.84 -4.25
C GLY A 20 1.93 -5.70 -5.77
N LEU A 21 3.13 -5.45 -6.30
CA LEU A 21 3.37 -5.40 -7.74
C LEU A 21 2.98 -6.71 -8.42
N ARG A 22 3.25 -7.87 -7.80
CA ARG A 22 2.82 -9.17 -8.31
C ARG A 22 1.29 -9.30 -8.40
N LEU A 23 0.56 -8.66 -7.49
CA LEU A 23 -0.91 -8.62 -7.52
C LEU A 23 -1.47 -7.64 -8.55
N THR A 24 -0.65 -6.86 -9.26
CA THR A 24 -1.20 -6.01 -10.33
C THR A 24 -1.50 -6.79 -11.61
N GLU A 25 -0.83 -7.93 -11.83
CA GLU A 25 -0.86 -8.71 -13.10
C GLU A 25 -0.50 -7.89 -14.35
N LEU A 26 0.13 -6.72 -14.16
CA LEU A 26 0.62 -5.88 -15.22
C LEU A 26 1.96 -6.38 -15.72
N ARG A 27 1.98 -6.96 -16.92
CA ARG A 27 3.20 -7.44 -17.58
C ARG A 27 4.24 -6.33 -17.74
N GLU A 28 3.81 -5.09 -17.89
CA GLU A 28 4.71 -3.93 -18.00
C GLU A 28 5.54 -3.70 -16.72
N LEU A 29 5.07 -4.17 -15.56
CA LEU A 29 5.75 -4.02 -14.27
C LEU A 29 6.66 -5.21 -13.93
N ASP A 30 6.61 -6.31 -14.69
CA ASP A 30 7.38 -7.52 -14.37
C ASP A 30 8.89 -7.30 -14.36
N ARG A 31 9.40 -6.49 -15.31
CA ARG A 31 10.83 -6.16 -15.36
C ARG A 31 11.24 -5.36 -14.12
N ILE A 32 10.45 -4.34 -13.75
CA ILE A 32 10.72 -3.53 -12.56
C ILE A 32 10.67 -4.39 -11.31
N ARG A 33 9.66 -5.26 -11.18
CA ARG A 33 9.52 -6.18 -10.05
C ARG A 33 10.70 -7.16 -9.92
N ARG A 34 11.21 -7.69 -11.04
CA ARG A 34 12.39 -8.59 -11.03
C ARG A 34 13.67 -7.85 -10.62
N LEU A 35 13.84 -6.61 -11.07
CA LEU A 35 14.98 -5.76 -10.72
C LEU A 35 14.82 -5.08 -9.37
N TRP A 36 13.64 -5.13 -8.76
CA TRP A 36 13.31 -4.45 -7.50
C TRP A 36 14.32 -4.67 -6.38
N PRO A 37 14.86 -5.89 -6.16
CA PRO A 37 15.89 -6.10 -5.14
C PRO A 37 17.14 -5.23 -5.33
N LEU A 38 17.51 -4.88 -6.57
CA LEU A 38 18.64 -4.00 -6.87
C LEU A 38 18.43 -2.57 -6.36
N PHE A 39 17.19 -2.16 -6.11
CA PHE A 39 16.84 -0.85 -5.57
C PHE A 39 16.50 -0.94 -4.08
N ALA A 40 15.72 -1.95 -3.68
CA ALA A 40 15.22 -2.10 -2.32
C ALA A 40 16.29 -2.54 -1.31
N VAL A 41 17.24 -3.40 -1.71
CA VAL A 41 18.31 -3.85 -0.81
C VAL A 41 19.26 -2.70 -0.45
N PRO A 42 19.76 -1.89 -1.41
CA PRO A 42 20.48 -0.65 -1.07
C PRO A 42 19.69 0.27 -0.13
N GLY A 43 18.42 0.55 -0.44
CA GLY A 43 17.57 1.39 0.40
C GLY A 43 17.42 0.86 1.84
N ALA A 44 17.28 -0.46 1.99
CA ALA A 44 17.22 -1.11 3.30
C ALA A 44 18.55 -0.98 4.06
N ILE A 45 19.69 -1.12 3.39
CA ILE A 45 21.03 -0.95 4.00
C ILE A 45 21.23 0.49 4.47
N ALA A 46 20.75 1.48 3.70
CA ALA A 46 20.86 2.90 4.04
C ALA A 46 20.30 3.25 5.44
N LEU A 47 19.28 2.52 5.91
CA LEU A 47 18.63 2.74 7.21
C LEU A 47 19.55 2.47 8.41
N TRP A 48 20.58 1.64 8.20
CA TRP A 48 21.51 1.19 9.23
C TRP A 48 22.86 1.92 9.20
N LEU A 49 23.08 2.75 8.18
CA LEU A 49 24.25 3.60 8.10
C LEU A 49 24.02 4.92 8.83
N PRO A 50 25.09 5.55 9.36
CA PRO A 50 25.05 6.95 9.76
C PRO A 50 24.59 7.84 8.60
N ARG A 51 23.85 8.91 8.91
CA ARG A 51 23.47 9.91 7.91
C ARG A 51 24.72 10.50 7.25
N GLY A 52 24.68 10.70 5.95
CA GLY A 52 25.82 11.16 5.16
C GLY A 52 25.86 10.55 3.76
N GLY A 53 26.90 10.90 3.00
CA GLY A 53 27.04 10.54 1.59
C GLY A 53 26.73 9.07 1.23
N PRO A 54 27.29 8.07 1.92
CA PRO A 54 27.00 6.66 1.64
C PRO A 54 25.54 6.28 1.83
N ALA A 55 24.90 6.71 2.93
CA ALA A 55 23.49 6.42 3.20
C ALA A 55 22.58 7.10 2.18
N THR A 56 22.89 8.34 1.80
CA THR A 56 22.18 9.08 0.75
C THR A 56 22.30 8.39 -0.60
N ALA A 57 23.50 7.95 -1.00
CA ALA A 57 23.70 7.27 -2.28
C ALA A 57 22.85 5.99 -2.39
N LEU A 58 22.82 5.17 -1.32
CA LEU A 58 21.99 3.97 -1.27
C LEU A 58 20.48 4.29 -1.25
N ALA A 59 20.07 5.37 -0.58
CA ALA A 59 18.69 5.87 -0.63
C ALA A 59 18.31 6.36 -2.04
N CYS A 60 19.24 6.98 -2.77
CA CYS A 60 19.04 7.38 -4.16
C CYS A 60 18.86 6.17 -5.09
N CYS A 61 19.56 5.05 -4.84
CA CYS A 61 19.30 3.80 -5.55
C CYS A 61 17.85 3.33 -5.36
N TYR A 62 17.32 3.45 -4.14
CA TYR A 62 15.91 3.16 -3.87
C TYR A 62 14.97 4.12 -4.62
N ALA A 63 15.28 5.43 -4.59
CA ALA A 63 14.52 6.46 -5.29
C ALA A 63 14.45 6.23 -6.82
N LEU A 64 15.53 5.74 -7.43
CA LEU A 64 15.51 5.37 -8.84
C LEU A 64 14.46 4.29 -9.13
N GLY A 65 14.38 3.25 -8.28
CA GLY A 65 13.38 2.21 -8.40
C GLY A 65 11.94 2.75 -8.30
N THR A 66 11.68 3.65 -7.36
CA THR A 66 10.35 4.23 -7.16
C THR A 66 9.96 5.20 -8.28
N VAL A 67 10.91 5.94 -8.86
CA VAL A 67 10.68 6.75 -10.07
C VAL A 67 10.27 5.87 -11.24
N LEU A 68 10.93 4.71 -11.45
CA LEU A 68 10.54 3.77 -12.51
C LEU A 68 9.10 3.28 -12.36
N LEU A 69 8.64 3.05 -11.12
CA LEU A 69 7.23 2.73 -10.83
C LEU A 69 6.31 3.91 -11.11
N ALA A 70 6.64 5.11 -10.61
CA ALA A 70 5.82 6.31 -10.78
C ALA A 70 5.63 6.67 -12.26
N LEU A 71 6.66 6.48 -13.10
CA LEU A 71 6.59 6.71 -14.54
C LEU A 71 5.59 5.79 -15.28
N TYR A 72 5.10 4.73 -14.64
CA TYR A 72 4.00 3.94 -15.21
C TYR A 72 2.69 4.74 -15.29
N ALA A 73 2.43 5.63 -14.32
CA ALA A 73 1.18 6.40 -14.26
C ALA A 73 0.94 7.29 -15.50
N PRO A 74 1.86 8.20 -15.89
CA PRO A 74 1.67 9.02 -17.08
C PRO A 74 1.65 8.18 -18.37
N ARG A 75 2.44 7.09 -18.44
CA ARG A 75 2.44 6.17 -19.61
C ARG A 75 1.10 5.46 -19.78
N ARG A 76 0.44 5.10 -18.69
CA ARG A 76 -0.89 4.49 -18.71
C ARG A 76 -1.95 5.49 -19.18
N ALA A 77 -1.90 6.72 -18.66
CA ALA A 77 -2.81 7.79 -19.06
C ALA A 77 -2.66 8.16 -20.54
N ALA A 78 -1.41 8.30 -21.02
CA ALA A 78 -1.12 8.60 -22.43
C ALA A 78 -1.61 7.52 -23.42
N ARG A 79 -1.79 6.28 -22.96
CA ARG A 79 -2.33 5.17 -23.77
C ARG A 79 -3.86 5.09 -23.75
N GLY A 80 -4.55 6.10 -23.20
CA GLY A 80 -6.01 6.14 -23.14
C GLY A 80 -6.64 5.00 -22.33
N ARG A 81 -5.90 4.38 -21.41
CA ARG A 81 -6.45 3.29 -20.58
C ARG A 81 -7.38 3.87 -19.52
N ASP A 82 -8.47 3.17 -19.25
CA ASP A 82 -9.50 3.56 -18.27
C ASP A 82 -8.88 3.95 -16.91
N LEU A 83 -9.28 5.15 -16.46
CA LEU A 83 -8.93 5.82 -15.21
C LEU A 83 -10.09 5.81 -14.21
N GLY A 84 -10.99 4.82 -14.30
CA GLY A 84 -12.00 4.58 -13.28
C GLY A 84 -11.41 4.41 -11.86
N PRO A 85 -12.26 4.33 -10.82
CA PRO A 85 -11.85 4.35 -9.41
C PRO A 85 -10.70 3.40 -9.06
N ALA A 86 -10.79 2.13 -9.48
CA ALA A 86 -9.75 1.14 -9.22
C ALA A 86 -8.43 1.42 -9.98
N GLY A 87 -8.50 2.15 -11.09
CA GLY A 87 -7.36 2.66 -11.85
C GLY A 87 -6.66 3.79 -11.10
N ILE A 88 -7.41 4.76 -10.57
CA ILE A 88 -6.87 5.85 -9.74
C ILE A 88 -6.17 5.29 -8.49
N ALA A 89 -6.80 4.35 -7.80
CA ALA A 89 -6.21 3.68 -6.64
C ALA A 89 -4.89 2.96 -6.99
N LEU A 90 -4.84 2.28 -8.14
CA LEU A 90 -3.61 1.64 -8.63
C LEU A 90 -2.52 2.67 -8.98
N LEU A 91 -2.87 3.77 -9.66
CA LEU A 91 -1.90 4.81 -10.01
C LEU A 91 -1.32 5.45 -8.75
N THR A 92 -2.18 5.74 -7.78
CA THR A 92 -1.77 6.23 -6.46
C THR A 92 -0.79 5.27 -5.83
N ALA A 93 -1.12 3.98 -5.77
CA ALA A 93 -0.24 2.98 -5.21
C ALA A 93 1.14 2.97 -5.88
N LEU A 94 1.24 3.15 -7.20
CA LEU A 94 2.50 3.13 -7.93
C LEU A 94 3.34 4.42 -7.77
N VAL A 95 2.68 5.55 -7.48
CA VAL A 95 3.33 6.85 -7.32
C VAL A 95 3.79 7.09 -5.89
N THR A 96 3.01 6.68 -4.89
CA THR A 96 3.30 6.96 -3.47
C THR A 96 4.67 6.48 -2.95
N PRO A 97 5.27 5.37 -3.43
CA PRO A 97 6.65 5.02 -3.05
C PRO A 97 7.68 6.08 -3.42
N ALA A 98 7.42 6.92 -4.43
CA ALA A 98 8.32 8.03 -4.77
C ALA A 98 8.36 9.08 -3.65
N VAL A 99 7.22 9.38 -3.00
CA VAL A 99 7.17 10.26 -1.84
C VAL A 99 7.97 9.67 -0.67
N ALA A 100 7.81 8.37 -0.42
CA ALA A 100 8.60 7.66 0.59
C ALA A 100 10.10 7.75 0.30
N ALA A 101 10.51 7.60 -0.96
CA ALA A 101 11.91 7.66 -1.35
C ALA A 101 12.49 9.07 -1.25
N THR A 102 11.74 10.10 -1.62
CA THR A 102 12.15 11.51 -1.46
C THR A 102 12.40 11.84 0.01
N ALA A 103 11.48 11.43 0.89
CA ALA A 103 11.65 11.60 2.34
C ALA A 103 12.87 10.82 2.87
N LEU A 104 13.07 9.58 2.40
CA LEU A 104 14.24 8.77 2.77
C LEU A 104 15.55 9.44 2.34
N VAL A 105 15.65 9.95 1.11
CA VAL A 105 16.87 10.59 0.60
C VAL A 105 17.23 11.81 1.44
N ALA A 106 16.25 12.69 1.70
CA ALA A 106 16.43 13.87 2.52
C ALA A 106 16.82 13.51 3.96
N GLU A 107 16.15 12.53 4.55
CA GLU A 107 16.42 12.10 5.92
C GLU A 107 17.80 11.45 6.05
N ARG A 108 18.22 10.64 5.07
CA ARG A 108 19.56 10.02 5.03
C ARG A 108 20.67 11.03 4.73
N SER A 109 20.38 12.13 4.02
CA SER A 109 21.33 13.24 3.83
C SER A 109 21.39 14.21 5.02
N GLY A 110 20.53 14.04 6.03
CA GLY A 110 20.43 14.98 7.15
C GLY A 110 19.81 16.33 6.76
N HIS A 111 19.06 16.39 5.66
CA HIS A 111 18.44 17.61 5.16
C HIS A 111 16.97 17.68 5.59
N GLN A 112 16.56 18.78 6.23
CA GLN A 112 15.16 19.09 6.52
C GLN A 112 14.46 19.54 5.23
N LEU A 113 13.74 18.61 4.59
CA LEU A 113 13.02 18.87 3.35
C LEU A 113 11.72 19.63 3.65
N PHE A 114 11.50 20.76 2.98
CA PHE A 114 10.33 21.63 3.17
C PHE A 114 10.09 22.09 4.62
N GLY A 115 11.15 22.16 5.43
CA GLY A 115 11.07 22.54 6.85
C GLY A 115 10.63 21.40 7.77
N PHE A 116 10.40 20.18 7.27
CA PHE A 116 10.09 19.03 8.13
C PHE A 116 11.34 18.49 8.82
N ASP A 117 11.19 18.22 10.11
CA ASP A 117 12.22 17.54 10.90
C ASP A 117 12.52 16.13 10.40
N LEU A 118 13.76 15.70 10.62
CA LEU A 118 14.24 14.37 10.21
C LEU A 118 13.39 13.23 10.81
N GLY A 119 12.82 13.45 12.00
CA GLY A 119 11.90 12.49 12.63
C GLY A 119 10.61 12.30 11.83
N ILE A 120 10.02 13.40 11.35
CA ILE A 120 8.82 13.38 10.51
C ILE A 120 9.14 12.71 9.17
N LEU A 121 10.25 13.11 8.53
CA LEU A 121 10.69 12.49 7.27
C LEU A 121 10.91 10.97 7.42
N ALA A 122 11.48 10.52 8.54
CA ALA A 122 11.64 9.09 8.83
C ALA A 122 10.30 8.36 8.96
N LEU A 123 9.27 9.00 9.53
CA LEU A 123 7.92 8.45 9.66
C LEU A 123 7.10 8.56 8.35
N THR A 124 7.43 9.50 7.48
CA THR A 124 6.86 9.62 6.13
C THR A 124 7.17 8.36 5.31
N VAL A 125 8.39 7.82 5.41
CA VAL A 125 8.80 6.64 4.64
C VAL A 125 7.84 5.46 4.84
N PRO A 126 7.61 4.91 6.05
CA PRO A 126 6.67 3.81 6.22
C PRO A 126 5.23 4.24 5.89
N HIS A 127 4.81 5.47 6.22
CA HIS A 127 3.46 5.93 5.93
C HIS A 127 3.09 5.78 4.44
N PHE A 128 3.97 6.18 3.53
CA PHE A 128 3.72 6.07 2.09
C PHE A 128 3.90 4.65 1.52
N HIS A 129 4.57 3.73 2.23
CA HIS A 129 4.55 2.30 1.88
C HIS A 129 3.23 1.62 2.27
N PHE A 130 2.65 2.00 3.41
CA PHE A 130 1.46 1.33 3.94
C PHE A 130 0.17 2.09 3.62
N ALA A 131 0.01 3.33 4.10
CA ALA A 131 -1.16 4.17 3.83
C ALA A 131 -1.19 4.73 2.39
N GLY A 132 -0.03 4.83 1.73
CA GLY A 132 0.06 5.13 0.31
C GLY A 132 -0.09 3.88 -0.55
N PHE A 133 0.99 3.09 -0.66
CA PHE A 133 1.06 1.96 -1.59
C PHE A 133 0.07 0.84 -1.25
N ALA A 134 0.18 0.25 -0.04
CA ALA A 134 -0.60 -0.94 0.29
C ALA A 134 -2.10 -0.64 0.34
N ALA A 135 -2.49 0.43 1.05
CA ALA A 135 -3.87 0.85 1.19
C ALA A 135 -4.54 1.12 -0.17
N ALA A 136 -3.91 1.94 -1.04
CA ALA A 136 -4.48 2.26 -2.34
C ALA A 136 -4.54 1.01 -3.26
N LEU A 137 -3.53 0.14 -3.22
CA LEU A 137 -3.56 -1.12 -3.97
C LEU A 137 -4.71 -2.03 -3.53
N ILE A 138 -4.87 -2.25 -2.22
CA ILE A 138 -5.94 -3.09 -1.67
C ILE A 138 -7.31 -2.47 -1.93
N ALA A 139 -7.46 -1.15 -1.81
CA ALA A 139 -8.70 -0.44 -2.15
C ALA A 139 -9.08 -0.67 -3.63
N GLY A 140 -8.11 -0.56 -4.55
CA GLY A 140 -8.32 -0.86 -5.97
C GLY A 140 -8.68 -2.32 -6.24
N LEU A 141 -8.08 -3.27 -5.52
CA LEU A 141 -8.40 -4.70 -5.64
C LEU A 141 -9.82 -5.02 -5.15
N VAL A 142 -10.19 -4.49 -3.98
CA VAL A 142 -11.53 -4.64 -3.41
C VAL A 142 -12.58 -4.00 -4.31
N CYS A 143 -12.30 -2.82 -4.87
CA CYS A 143 -13.18 -2.15 -5.83
C CYS A 143 -13.44 -3.01 -7.08
N ARG A 144 -12.44 -3.77 -7.56
CA ARG A 144 -12.59 -4.62 -8.75
C ARG A 144 -13.46 -5.85 -8.53
N VAL A 145 -13.57 -6.33 -7.29
CA VAL A 145 -14.36 -7.54 -6.96
C VAL A 145 -15.70 -7.21 -6.29
N SER A 146 -15.92 -5.94 -5.96
CA SER A 146 -17.14 -5.47 -5.32
C SER A 146 -17.88 -4.57 -6.31
N ASP A 147 -18.89 -5.11 -6.98
CA ASP A 147 -19.75 -4.31 -7.85
C ASP A 147 -20.66 -3.43 -7.00
N GLY A 148 -20.29 -2.15 -6.85
CA GLY A 148 -21.13 -1.19 -6.14
C GLY A 148 -20.45 0.12 -5.73
N PRO A 149 -21.24 1.05 -5.19
CA PRO A 149 -20.77 2.37 -4.78
C PRO A 149 -19.74 2.30 -3.65
N ALA A 150 -19.84 1.32 -2.75
CA ALA A 150 -18.87 1.15 -1.66
C ALA A 150 -17.45 0.85 -2.16
N GLY A 151 -17.32 0.00 -3.18
CA GLY A 151 -16.02 -0.31 -3.80
C GLY A 151 -15.40 0.93 -4.44
N ARG A 152 -16.21 1.69 -5.21
CA ARG A 152 -15.77 2.94 -5.84
C ARG A 152 -15.40 4.00 -4.81
N PHE A 153 -16.20 4.15 -3.76
CA PHE A 153 -15.93 5.06 -2.65
C PHE A 153 -14.56 4.75 -2.05
N ALA A 154 -14.31 3.50 -1.63
CA ALA A 154 -13.02 3.09 -1.08
C ALA A 154 -11.83 3.39 -2.02
N ALA A 155 -11.98 3.08 -3.31
CA ALA A 155 -10.93 3.31 -4.31
C ALA A 155 -10.63 4.79 -4.58
N LEU A 156 -11.55 5.71 -4.27
CA LEU A 156 -11.35 7.15 -4.43
C LEU A 156 -10.96 7.84 -3.12
N SER A 157 -11.63 7.50 -2.02
CA SER A 157 -11.42 8.13 -0.71
C SER A 157 -10.09 7.76 -0.07
N VAL A 158 -9.53 6.57 -0.34
CA VAL A 158 -8.19 6.21 0.14
C VAL A 158 -7.12 7.11 -0.50
N PRO A 159 -6.99 7.18 -1.85
CA PRO A 159 -6.08 8.14 -2.49
C PRO A 159 -6.31 9.60 -2.07
N LEU A 160 -7.57 10.03 -2.04
CA LEU A 160 -7.91 11.40 -1.68
C LEU A 160 -7.51 11.70 -0.23
N GLY A 161 -7.82 10.80 0.71
CA GLY A 161 -7.45 10.93 2.11
C GLY A 161 -5.94 10.97 2.30
N THR A 162 -5.18 10.09 1.64
CA THR A 162 -3.70 10.13 1.68
C THR A 162 -3.15 11.46 1.16
N LEU A 163 -3.71 11.98 0.06
CA LEU A 163 -3.30 13.27 -0.49
C LEU A 163 -3.65 14.43 0.46
N LEU A 164 -4.84 14.42 1.06
CA LEU A 164 -5.28 15.44 2.01
C LEU A 164 -4.45 15.43 3.29
N VAL A 165 -4.09 14.26 3.84
CA VAL A 165 -3.18 14.16 4.98
C VAL A 165 -1.81 14.75 4.63
N LEU A 166 -1.27 14.39 3.45
CA LEU A 166 -0.01 14.97 2.98
C LEU A 166 -0.08 16.49 2.84
N ALA A 167 -1.16 17.01 2.25
CA ALA A 167 -1.36 18.45 2.11
C ALA A 167 -1.56 19.13 3.47
N GLY A 168 -2.20 18.43 4.42
CA GLY A 168 -2.41 18.87 5.79
C GLY A 168 -1.11 19.25 6.49
N TYR A 169 -0.05 18.47 6.32
CA TYR A 169 1.29 18.79 6.84
C TYR A 169 1.83 20.16 6.38
N PHE A 170 1.35 20.73 5.27
CA PHE A 170 1.73 22.05 4.79
C PHE A 170 0.76 23.17 5.16
N ILE A 171 -0.49 22.83 5.49
CA ILE A 171 -1.58 23.79 5.69
C ILE A 171 -1.89 23.97 7.18
N GLY A 172 -1.86 22.89 7.95
CA GLY A 172 -2.13 22.86 9.39
C GLY A 172 -2.98 21.68 9.84
N ASP A 173 -3.04 21.48 11.15
CA ASP A 173 -3.54 20.27 11.81
C ASP A 173 -5.02 19.98 11.52
N TRP A 174 -5.85 21.01 11.33
CA TRP A 174 -7.25 20.84 10.94
C TRP A 174 -7.41 20.25 9.54
N ALA A 175 -6.53 20.63 8.60
CA ALA A 175 -6.54 20.04 7.26
C ALA A 175 -6.05 18.58 7.31
N GLU A 176 -5.07 18.28 8.16
CA GLU A 176 -4.63 16.91 8.44
C GLU A 176 -5.78 16.06 9.01
N LEU A 177 -6.55 16.60 9.96
CA LEU A 177 -7.72 15.93 10.54
C LEU A 177 -8.78 15.62 9.49
N VAL A 178 -9.11 16.56 8.59
CA VAL A 178 -10.04 16.31 7.49
C VAL A 178 -9.53 15.18 6.60
N GLY A 179 -8.24 15.19 6.26
CA GLY A 179 -7.60 14.11 5.52
C GLY A 179 -7.71 12.75 6.24
N ALA A 180 -7.43 12.73 7.55
CA ALA A 180 -7.50 11.54 8.38
C ALA A 180 -8.93 10.97 8.45
N VAL A 181 -9.95 11.82 8.50
CA VAL A 181 -11.37 11.41 8.46
C VAL A 181 -11.72 10.79 7.11
N VAL A 182 -11.35 11.44 6.00
CA VAL A 182 -11.61 10.91 4.65
C VAL A 182 -10.90 9.57 4.43
N LEU A 183 -9.63 9.50 4.80
CA LEU A 183 -8.84 8.27 4.72
C LEU A 183 -9.46 7.16 5.58
N THR A 184 -9.85 7.46 6.81
CA THR A 184 -10.46 6.49 7.73
C THR A 184 -11.77 5.95 7.17
N ALA A 185 -12.66 6.80 6.65
CA ALA A 185 -13.90 6.35 6.02
C ALA A 185 -13.63 5.40 4.85
N GLY A 186 -12.64 5.73 4.01
CA GLY A 186 -12.19 4.86 2.92
C GLY A 186 -11.66 3.52 3.41
N MET A 187 -10.77 3.54 4.40
CA MET A 187 -10.16 2.34 4.96
C MET A 187 -11.16 1.46 5.71
N TRP A 188 -12.12 2.03 6.45
CA TRP A 188 -13.22 1.24 7.02
C TRP A 188 -14.11 0.61 5.94
N THR A 189 -14.32 1.30 4.82
CA THR A 189 -15.03 0.71 3.68
C THR A 189 -14.23 -0.45 3.07
N VAL A 190 -12.91 -0.32 2.92
CA VAL A 190 -12.01 -1.43 2.55
C VAL A 190 -12.14 -2.58 3.56
N GLY A 191 -12.14 -2.28 4.86
CA GLY A 191 -12.29 -3.25 5.94
C GLY A 191 -13.61 -4.01 5.86
N LEU A 192 -14.73 -3.30 5.67
CA LEU A 192 -16.07 -3.89 5.53
C LEU A 192 -16.15 -4.84 4.33
N LEU A 193 -15.64 -4.42 3.18
CA LEU A 193 -15.67 -5.24 1.97
C LEU A 193 -14.71 -6.43 2.08
N THR A 194 -13.55 -6.26 2.72
CA THR A 194 -12.61 -7.34 3.04
C THR A 194 -13.22 -8.35 4.01
N TRP A 195 -13.96 -7.87 5.02
CA TRP A 195 -14.71 -8.69 5.97
C TRP A 195 -15.77 -9.55 5.27
N ARG A 196 -16.56 -8.94 4.37
CA ARG A 196 -17.53 -9.66 3.53
C ARG A 196 -16.86 -10.71 2.65
N LEU A 197 -15.72 -10.37 2.05
CA LEU A 197 -14.92 -11.29 1.24
C LEU A 197 -14.39 -12.49 2.06
N GLY A 198 -14.10 -12.28 3.35
CA GLY A 198 -13.70 -13.34 4.28
C GLY A 198 -14.84 -14.28 4.66
N HIS A 199 -16.09 -13.81 4.66
CA HIS A 199 -17.29 -14.58 4.97
C HIS A 199 -17.94 -15.26 3.76
N ALA A 200 -17.43 -15.02 2.55
CA ALA A 200 -17.94 -15.67 1.35
C ALA A 200 -17.85 -17.21 1.46
N ALA A 201 -18.84 -17.92 0.91
CA ALA A 201 -18.86 -19.38 0.89
C ALA A 201 -17.65 -19.94 0.09
N GLY A 202 -17.19 -21.14 0.49
CA GLY A 202 -16.09 -21.82 -0.18
C GLY A 202 -14.69 -21.27 0.14
N ARG A 203 -14.55 -20.39 1.15
CA ARG A 203 -13.23 -19.90 1.59
C ARG A 203 -12.54 -20.86 2.54
N ASP A 204 -11.29 -21.19 2.23
CA ASP A 204 -10.45 -21.98 3.13
C ASP A 204 -10.11 -21.20 4.41
N ARG A 205 -9.87 -21.94 5.49
CA ARG A 205 -9.62 -21.38 6.83
C ARG A 205 -8.52 -20.32 6.83
N THR A 206 -7.39 -20.58 6.19
CA THR A 206 -6.25 -19.64 6.18
C THR A 206 -6.61 -18.33 5.49
N THR A 207 -7.22 -18.38 4.31
CA THR A 207 -7.59 -17.16 3.58
C THR A 207 -8.66 -16.37 4.32
N ARG A 208 -9.62 -17.06 4.95
CA ARG A 208 -10.59 -16.45 5.84
C ARG A 208 -9.91 -15.72 7.00
N TYR A 209 -9.03 -16.39 7.75
CA TYR A 209 -8.34 -15.74 8.88
C TYR A 209 -7.51 -14.53 8.45
N LEU A 210 -6.79 -14.61 7.32
CA LEU A 210 -6.03 -13.47 6.80
C LEU A 210 -6.92 -12.27 6.48
N LEU A 211 -8.07 -12.49 5.82
CA LEU A 211 -9.02 -11.42 5.49
C LEU A 211 -9.67 -10.83 6.75
N LEU A 212 -10.11 -11.67 7.68
CA LEU A 212 -10.78 -11.21 8.90
C LEU A 212 -9.83 -10.50 9.85
N ALA A 213 -8.61 -11.02 10.04
CA ALA A 213 -7.57 -10.36 10.82
C ALA A 213 -7.22 -9.00 10.20
N SER A 214 -7.04 -8.94 8.88
CA SER A 214 -6.78 -7.68 8.18
C SER A 214 -7.89 -6.65 8.37
N ALA A 215 -9.15 -7.06 8.26
CA ALA A 215 -10.29 -6.16 8.45
C ALA A 215 -10.39 -5.66 9.90
N ALA A 216 -10.21 -6.55 10.89
CA ALA A 216 -10.30 -6.21 12.31
C ALA A 216 -9.17 -5.24 12.73
N VAL A 217 -7.92 -5.53 12.35
CA VAL A 217 -6.79 -4.65 12.65
C VAL A 217 -6.94 -3.29 11.98
N LEU A 218 -7.51 -3.26 10.77
CA LEU A 218 -7.74 -2.00 10.07
C LEU A 218 -8.71 -1.09 10.84
N VAL A 219 -9.78 -1.63 11.42
CA VAL A 219 -10.69 -0.85 12.27
C VAL A 219 -9.95 -0.23 13.45
N ALA A 220 -9.22 -1.05 14.21
CA ALA A 220 -8.49 -0.60 15.40
C ALA A 220 -7.41 0.45 15.06
N THR A 221 -6.64 0.24 14.00
CA THR A 221 -5.56 1.15 13.62
C THR A 221 -6.08 2.48 13.07
N MET A 222 -7.22 2.51 12.39
CA MET A 222 -7.82 3.77 11.95
C MET A 222 -8.46 4.54 13.11
N LEU A 223 -8.99 3.86 14.14
CA LEU A 223 -9.42 4.54 15.37
C LEU A 223 -8.25 5.23 16.08
N LEU A 224 -7.08 4.57 16.15
CA LEU A 224 -5.86 5.19 16.67
C LEU A 224 -5.45 6.42 15.85
N ALA A 225 -5.55 6.36 14.51
CA ALA A 225 -5.24 7.48 13.63
C ALA A 225 -6.18 8.68 13.87
N LEU A 226 -7.49 8.44 13.98
CA LEU A 226 -8.47 9.48 14.30
C LEU A 226 -8.22 10.07 15.68
N SER A 227 -7.99 9.24 16.70
CA SER A 227 -7.69 9.72 18.05
C SER A 227 -6.45 10.59 18.09
N TRP A 228 -5.41 10.23 17.32
CA TRP A 228 -4.21 11.03 17.21
C TRP A 228 -4.48 12.37 16.50
N ALA A 229 -5.11 12.34 15.32
CA ALA A 229 -5.39 13.55 14.53
C ALA A 229 -6.33 14.54 15.25
N VAL A 230 -7.31 14.03 16.01
CA VAL A 230 -8.18 14.87 16.84
C VAL A 230 -7.37 15.54 17.93
N GLY A 231 -6.49 14.80 18.62
CA GLY A 231 -5.65 15.38 19.66
C GLY A 231 -4.69 16.44 19.14
N GLU A 232 -4.04 16.18 18.00
CA GLU A 232 -3.16 17.15 17.35
C GLU A 232 -3.92 18.44 17.01
N ALA A 233 -5.10 18.34 16.38
CA ALA A 233 -5.88 19.50 15.96
C ALA A 233 -6.55 20.29 17.10
N THR A 234 -6.75 19.68 18.28
CA THR A 234 -7.50 20.26 19.40
C THR A 234 -6.66 20.52 20.65
N GLY A 235 -5.42 20.02 20.68
CA GLY A 235 -4.57 20.01 21.88
C GLY A 235 -5.02 19.01 22.95
N LEU A 236 -6.00 18.13 22.68
CA LEU A 236 -6.40 17.08 23.61
C LEU A 236 -5.30 16.01 23.75
N PRO A 237 -5.14 15.35 24.91
CA PRO A 237 -4.15 14.30 25.08
C PRO A 237 -4.25 13.21 24.00
N HIS A 238 -3.13 12.93 23.34
CA HIS A 238 -3.04 11.93 22.28
C HIS A 238 -1.79 11.06 22.42
N PRO A 239 -1.76 9.88 21.77
CA PRO A 239 -0.61 9.00 21.85
C PRO A 239 0.65 9.64 21.26
N SER A 240 1.81 9.35 21.84
CA SER A 240 3.09 9.78 21.28
C SER A 240 3.37 9.13 19.92
N LEU A 241 4.23 9.76 19.10
CA LEU A 241 4.65 9.20 17.81
C LEU A 241 5.29 7.80 17.93
N THR A 242 6.01 7.54 19.03
CA THR A 242 6.59 6.21 19.29
C THR A 242 5.50 5.18 19.53
N TRP A 243 4.44 5.54 20.28
CA TRP A 243 3.30 4.66 20.49
C TRP A 243 2.53 4.42 19.19
N MET A 244 2.32 5.46 18.39
CA MET A 244 1.69 5.35 17.08
C MET A 244 2.48 4.42 16.15
N ALA A 245 3.81 4.54 16.11
CA ALA A 245 4.64 3.62 15.32
C ALA A 245 4.49 2.15 15.78
N ALA A 246 4.46 1.91 17.10
CA ALA A 246 4.35 0.58 17.69
C ALA A 246 2.97 -0.07 17.56
N THR A 247 1.90 0.72 17.50
CA THR A 247 0.52 0.23 17.46
C THR A 247 -0.09 0.42 16.07
N HIS A 248 -0.36 1.66 15.67
CA HIS A 248 -0.90 2.01 14.37
C HIS A 248 0.03 1.58 13.23
N GLY A 249 1.33 1.91 13.30
CA GLY A 249 2.31 1.59 12.26
C GLY A 249 2.50 0.09 12.08
N LEU A 250 2.87 -0.61 13.16
CA LEU A 250 3.08 -2.06 13.13
C LEU A 250 1.79 -2.83 12.79
N GLY A 251 0.64 -2.41 13.33
CA GLY A 251 -0.66 -2.98 13.04
C GLY A 251 -1.03 -2.83 11.55
N ASN A 252 -0.81 -1.67 10.95
CA ASN A 252 -1.02 -1.48 9.51
C ASN A 252 -0.04 -2.31 8.68
N ALA A 253 1.19 -2.48 9.15
CA ALA A 253 2.22 -3.19 8.41
C ALA A 253 2.00 -4.70 8.37
N LEU A 254 1.81 -5.32 9.54
CA LEU A 254 1.67 -6.77 9.68
C LEU A 254 0.21 -7.21 9.59
N GLY A 255 -0.67 -6.56 10.34
CA GLY A 255 -2.07 -6.97 10.46
C GLY A 255 -2.90 -6.60 9.24
N PHE A 256 -2.79 -5.37 8.74
CA PHE A 256 -3.51 -4.97 7.51
C PHE A 256 -2.78 -5.39 6.24
N ALA A 257 -1.62 -4.77 5.94
CA ALA A 257 -1.00 -4.87 4.63
C ALA A 257 -0.51 -6.29 4.31
N LEU A 258 0.29 -6.91 5.20
CA LEU A 258 0.82 -8.25 4.95
C LEU A 258 -0.31 -9.30 4.88
N CYS A 259 -1.25 -9.30 5.80
CA CYS A 259 -2.38 -10.24 5.75
C CYS A 259 -3.24 -10.05 4.49
N SER A 260 -3.55 -8.81 4.10
CA SER A 260 -4.26 -8.52 2.85
C SER A 260 -3.51 -9.06 1.63
N LEU A 261 -2.22 -8.75 1.49
CA LEU A 261 -1.40 -9.22 0.36
C LEU A 261 -1.36 -10.74 0.27
N LEU A 262 -1.18 -11.42 1.41
CA LEU A 262 -1.17 -12.88 1.47
C LEU A 262 -2.54 -13.48 1.13
N ALA A 263 -3.63 -12.88 1.63
CA ALA A 263 -4.97 -13.30 1.30
C ALA A 263 -5.23 -13.19 -0.21
N TRP A 264 -4.95 -12.02 -0.80
CA TRP A 264 -5.16 -11.78 -2.23
C TRP A 264 -4.32 -12.70 -3.11
N ARG A 265 -3.08 -13.00 -2.72
CA ARG A 265 -2.25 -14.01 -3.40
C ARG A 265 -2.92 -15.38 -3.40
N ARG A 266 -3.46 -15.82 -2.26
CA ARG A 266 -4.14 -17.13 -2.14
C ARG A 266 -5.41 -17.20 -2.96
N LEU A 267 -6.19 -16.11 -2.99
CA LEU A 267 -7.40 -16.02 -3.81
C LEU A 267 -7.09 -16.25 -5.28
N ARG A 268 -6.04 -15.62 -5.78
CA ARG A 268 -5.64 -15.76 -7.20
C ARG A 268 -5.12 -17.15 -7.54
N THR A 269 -4.35 -17.77 -6.66
CA THR A 269 -3.81 -19.12 -6.92
C THR A 269 -4.88 -20.21 -6.91
N ARG A 270 -6.05 -19.98 -6.32
CA ARG A 270 -7.12 -20.99 -6.19
C ARG A 270 -8.29 -20.82 -7.15
N THR A 271 -8.46 -19.65 -7.76
CA THR A 271 -9.45 -19.40 -8.80
C THR A 271 -9.13 -19.89 -10.24
N PRO A 272 -7.98 -20.50 -10.61
CA PRO A 272 -7.76 -20.95 -12.00
C PRO A 272 -8.67 -22.09 -12.50
N ALA A 273 -9.33 -22.86 -11.61
CA ALA A 273 -9.93 -24.15 -11.96
C ALA A 273 -11.34 -24.11 -12.58
N ARG A 274 -11.97 -22.94 -12.76
CA ARG A 274 -13.35 -22.87 -13.32
C ARG A 274 -13.40 -22.78 -14.85
N THR A 275 -12.30 -22.43 -15.51
CA THR A 275 -12.28 -22.26 -16.97
C THR A 275 -12.02 -23.58 -17.71
N GLU A 276 -11.29 -24.53 -17.12
CA GLU A 276 -11.06 -25.85 -17.73
C GLU A 276 -12.26 -26.80 -17.58
N ALA A 277 -13.07 -26.65 -16.52
CA ALA A 277 -14.28 -27.48 -16.34
C ALA A 277 -15.44 -27.11 -17.29
N LEU A 278 -15.36 -25.96 -17.98
CA LEU A 278 -16.30 -25.53 -19.02
C LEU A 278 -15.78 -25.81 -20.44
N ALA A 279 -14.50 -26.13 -20.59
CA ALA A 279 -13.97 -26.70 -21.82
C ALA A 279 -14.30 -28.20 -21.81
N GLY A 280 -15.50 -28.54 -22.30
CA GLY A 280 -15.95 -29.93 -22.41
C GLY A 280 -14.94 -30.86 -23.09
N PRO A 281 -15.11 -32.18 -22.96
CA PRO A 281 -14.15 -33.16 -23.46
C PRO A 281 -13.85 -32.89 -24.94
N ARG A 282 -12.57 -32.69 -25.26
CA ARG A 282 -12.11 -32.66 -26.66
C ARG A 282 -12.51 -33.98 -27.28
N THR A 283 -13.49 -33.95 -28.17
CA THR A 283 -13.85 -35.08 -29.01
C THR A 283 -12.63 -35.44 -29.83
N LEU A 284 -12.02 -36.59 -29.48
CA LEU A 284 -11.10 -37.31 -30.32
C LEU A 284 -11.83 -37.63 -31.63
N THR A 285 -11.50 -36.91 -32.70
CA THR A 285 -11.91 -37.29 -34.03
C THR A 285 -11.01 -38.44 -34.45
N GLU A 286 -11.57 -39.66 -34.38
CA GLU A 286 -11.03 -40.84 -35.05
C GLU A 286 -10.94 -40.56 -36.56
N GLY A 287 -9.71 -40.35 -37.05
CA GLY A 287 -9.40 -40.40 -38.47
C GLY A 287 -9.10 -41.85 -38.86
N ARG A 288 -10.16 -42.62 -39.17
CA ARG A 288 -10.06 -43.94 -39.80
C ARG A 288 -10.16 -43.77 -41.32
N THR A 289 -9.04 -44.02 -42.00
CA THR A 289 -8.87 -44.57 -43.36
C THR A 289 -9.95 -44.31 -44.44
N ALA A 290 -9.54 -43.60 -45.50
CA ALA A 290 -9.57 -44.08 -46.89
C ALA A 290 -8.53 -43.30 -47.71
#